data_AF-A0A7S2F6V8-F1
#
_entry.id   AF-A0A7S2F6V8-F1
#
_cell.length_a   1.000
_cell.length_b   1.000
_cell.length_c   1.000
_cell.angle_alpha   90.00
_cell.angle_beta   90.00
_cell.angle_gamma   90.00
#
_symmetry.space_group_name_H-M   'P 1'
#
loop_
_entity.id
_entity.type
_entity.pdbx_description
1 polymer ?
#
loop_
_entity_poly.entity_id
_entity_poly.type
_entity_poly.pdbx_seq_one_letter_code
_entity_poly.pdbx_strand_id
1 'polypeptide(L)'
;EIDERVSALLELLRRNEVAKIKSCGEAIVDAASDDEPWFEPEQVVHMLNTWLDACILKEDNEALEVTARALRWAKVEDDSEHPGLHVILRKVAKALNTPGAPHLETMLFVRLTGAKVTGDLELYEALGELMKHPCNEVIHDTLEGMCSRLFNLTELPDEEVAAIFEMTVDLIQHVSDELPNYKPGDMQVSKPLARKILYLNRLIQSAHVFCAYLALSPSAWPKATRVIAVPTLIMSFKDDLAALKPKPKEQDLKQELQQVVEACQSLLGCMPKPAAGASSDPVGDAKAYVKALRDVKDGDTLTGTMNMMMGTADPAALDVVL
;
A
#
# COMPACT_ATOMS: atom_id res chain seq x y z
N GLU A 1 -34.07 -10.55 -0.02
CA GLU A 1 -34.21 -11.01 -1.43
C GLU A 1 -32.89 -10.93 -2.19
N ILE A 2 -32.20 -9.78 -2.22
CA ILE A 2 -30.92 -9.67 -2.94
C ILE A 2 -29.83 -10.56 -2.31
N ASP A 3 -29.77 -10.69 -0.98
CA ASP A 3 -28.80 -11.54 -0.29
C ASP A 3 -28.96 -13.03 -0.65
N GLU A 4 -30.21 -13.50 -0.77
CA GLU A 4 -30.54 -14.86 -1.19
C GLU A 4 -30.13 -15.09 -2.65
N ARG A 5 -30.33 -14.08 -3.51
CA ARG A 5 -29.90 -14.13 -4.92
C ARG A 5 -28.38 -14.14 -5.04
N VAL A 6 -27.67 -13.34 -4.27
CA VAL A 6 -26.20 -13.33 -4.24
C VAL A 6 -25.65 -14.66 -3.71
N SER A 7 -26.25 -15.21 -2.64
CA SER A 7 -25.88 -16.52 -2.13
C SER A 7 -26.10 -17.63 -3.16
N ALA A 8 -27.23 -17.58 -3.87
CA ALA A 8 -27.51 -18.49 -4.99
C ALA A 8 -26.50 -18.30 -6.13
N LEU A 9 -26.14 -17.05 -6.48
CA LEU A 9 -25.14 -16.74 -7.50
C LEU A 9 -23.77 -17.34 -7.17
N LEU A 10 -23.32 -17.23 -5.91
CA LEU A 10 -22.08 -17.84 -5.44
C LEU A 10 -22.12 -19.36 -5.49
N GLU A 11 -23.27 -19.96 -5.16
CA GLU A 11 -23.43 -21.41 -5.19
C GLU A 11 -23.47 -21.94 -6.63
N LEU A 12 -24.07 -21.19 -7.55
CA LEU A 12 -24.00 -21.45 -8.99
C LEU A 12 -22.57 -21.33 -9.51
N LEU A 13 -21.80 -20.34 -9.04
CA LEU A 13 -20.38 -20.19 -9.36
C LEU A 13 -19.55 -21.38 -8.86
N ARG A 14 -19.79 -21.85 -7.62
CA ARG A 14 -19.14 -23.06 -7.07
C ARG A 14 -19.46 -24.33 -7.85
N ARG A 15 -20.68 -24.45 -8.37
CA ARG A 15 -21.14 -25.61 -9.14
C ARG A 15 -20.81 -25.50 -10.63
N ASN A 16 -20.21 -24.40 -11.05
CA ASN A 16 -19.92 -24.07 -12.44
C ASN A 16 -21.17 -24.10 -13.36
N GLU A 17 -22.30 -23.58 -12.86
CA GLU A 17 -23.57 -23.55 -13.59
C GLU A 17 -23.72 -22.25 -14.43
N VAL A 18 -22.78 -22.01 -15.35
CA VAL A 18 -22.61 -20.78 -16.15
C VAL A 18 -23.93 -20.21 -16.71
N ALA A 19 -24.78 -21.06 -17.27
CA ALA A 19 -26.07 -20.64 -17.87
C ALA A 19 -27.03 -19.97 -16.87
N LYS A 20 -26.96 -20.33 -15.58
CA LYS A 20 -27.80 -19.75 -14.53
C LYS A 20 -27.13 -18.56 -13.84
N ILE A 21 -25.79 -18.51 -13.85
CA ILE A 21 -25.01 -17.42 -13.27
C ILE A 21 -25.38 -16.10 -13.94
N LYS A 22 -25.45 -16.08 -15.27
CA LYS A 22 -25.78 -14.87 -16.04
C LYS A 22 -27.14 -14.29 -15.64
N SER A 23 -28.20 -15.08 -15.74
CA SER A 23 -29.56 -14.63 -15.40
C SER A 23 -29.69 -14.20 -13.93
N CYS A 24 -28.96 -14.84 -13.03
CA CYS A 24 -29.01 -14.52 -11.61
C CYS A 24 -28.25 -13.23 -11.29
N GLY A 25 -27.06 -13.02 -11.86
CA GLY A 25 -26.28 -11.82 -11.63
C GLY A 25 -26.85 -10.57 -12.30
N GLU A 26 -27.40 -10.68 -13.52
CA GLU A 26 -28.14 -9.58 -14.17
C GLU A 26 -29.33 -9.15 -13.31
N ALA A 27 -30.09 -10.10 -12.76
CA ALA A 27 -31.23 -9.81 -11.90
C ALA A 27 -30.84 -9.22 -10.52
N ILE A 28 -29.58 -9.35 -10.09
CA ILE A 28 -29.05 -8.67 -8.89
C ILE A 28 -28.65 -7.25 -9.25
N VAL A 29 -27.99 -7.04 -10.39
CA VAL A 29 -27.60 -5.71 -10.87
C VAL A 29 -28.84 -4.83 -11.10
N ASP A 30 -29.87 -5.37 -11.75
CA ASP A 30 -31.13 -4.66 -12.03
C ASP A 30 -31.91 -4.35 -10.74
N ALA A 31 -31.89 -5.26 -9.75
CA ALA A 31 -32.53 -5.02 -8.46
C ALA A 31 -31.77 -3.98 -7.63
N ALA A 32 -30.44 -4.00 -7.68
CA ALA A 32 -29.59 -3.08 -6.94
C ALA A 32 -29.56 -1.65 -7.50
N SER A 33 -29.93 -1.45 -8.78
CA SER A 33 -30.10 -0.10 -9.34
C SER A 33 -31.30 0.66 -8.76
N ASP A 34 -32.27 -0.05 -8.16
CA ASP A 34 -33.47 0.53 -7.58
C ASP A 34 -33.39 0.66 -6.03
N ASP A 35 -32.68 -0.25 -5.35
CA ASP A 35 -32.36 -0.19 -3.91
C ASP A 35 -31.02 -0.92 -3.66
N GLU A 36 -29.98 -0.19 -3.20
CA GLU A 36 -28.66 -0.78 -2.98
C GLU A 36 -28.68 -1.71 -1.74
N PRO A 37 -28.46 -3.04 -1.90
CA PRO A 37 -28.55 -4.02 -0.82
C PRO A 37 -27.39 -3.89 0.19
N TRP A 38 -27.70 -4.04 1.47
CA TRP A 38 -26.72 -4.06 2.56
C TRP A 38 -26.26 -5.48 2.89
N PHE A 39 -24.95 -5.67 3.06
CA PHE A 39 -24.32 -6.94 3.38
C PHE A 39 -23.45 -6.82 4.63
N GLU A 40 -23.43 -7.87 5.42
CA GLU A 40 -22.50 -7.99 6.54
C GLU A 40 -21.06 -8.21 6.02
N PRO A 41 -20.02 -7.69 6.71
CA PRO A 41 -18.63 -7.82 6.28
C PRO A 41 -18.19 -9.26 5.97
N GLU A 42 -18.60 -10.24 6.79
CA GLU A 42 -18.24 -11.65 6.58
C GLU A 42 -18.85 -12.24 5.30
N GLN A 43 -20.06 -11.80 4.94
CA GLN A 43 -20.70 -12.22 3.68
C GLN A 43 -19.91 -11.68 2.50
N VAL A 44 -19.45 -10.43 2.57
CA VAL A 44 -18.60 -9.83 1.53
C VAL A 44 -17.28 -10.56 1.42
N VAL A 45 -16.57 -10.82 2.52
CA VAL A 45 -15.32 -11.60 2.50
C VAL A 45 -15.55 -12.97 1.86
N HIS A 46 -16.65 -13.65 2.20
CA HIS A 46 -17.01 -14.94 1.62
C HIS A 46 -17.29 -14.88 0.11
N MET A 47 -17.98 -13.83 -0.33
CA MET A 47 -18.29 -13.55 -1.73
C MET A 47 -17.01 -13.30 -2.54
N LEU A 48 -16.15 -12.41 -2.05
CA LEU A 48 -14.84 -12.10 -2.64
C LEU A 48 -14.00 -13.36 -2.76
N ASN A 49 -13.94 -14.15 -1.68
CA ASN A 49 -13.16 -15.38 -1.64
C ASN A 49 -13.62 -16.41 -2.69
N THR A 50 -14.93 -16.61 -2.81
CA THR A 50 -15.52 -17.56 -3.76
C THR A 50 -15.31 -17.12 -5.21
N TRP A 51 -15.47 -15.83 -5.48
CA TRP A 51 -15.23 -15.28 -6.82
C TRP A 51 -13.77 -15.37 -7.22
N LEU A 52 -12.85 -15.03 -6.31
CA LEU A 52 -11.41 -15.15 -6.55
C LEU A 52 -11.00 -16.60 -6.81
N ASP A 53 -11.57 -17.58 -6.10
CA ASP A 53 -11.32 -19.00 -6.39
C ASP A 53 -11.77 -19.38 -7.80
N ALA A 54 -12.96 -18.95 -8.24
CA ALA A 54 -13.44 -19.18 -9.60
C ALA A 54 -12.56 -18.48 -10.66
N CYS A 55 -12.13 -17.26 -10.38
CA CYS A 55 -11.21 -16.51 -11.24
C CYS A 55 -9.84 -17.22 -11.37
N ILE A 56 -9.35 -17.80 -10.27
CA ILE A 56 -8.10 -18.59 -10.25
C ILE A 56 -8.25 -19.91 -11.02
N LEU A 57 -9.43 -20.55 -10.91
CA LEU A 57 -9.77 -21.77 -11.65
C LEU A 57 -10.07 -21.52 -13.14
N LYS A 58 -10.09 -20.26 -13.58
CA LYS A 58 -10.31 -19.84 -14.97
C LYS A 58 -11.70 -20.23 -15.50
N GLU A 59 -12.71 -20.05 -14.66
CA GLU A 59 -14.11 -20.22 -15.06
C GLU A 59 -14.52 -19.19 -16.13
N ASP A 60 -15.69 -19.40 -16.73
CA ASP A 60 -16.19 -18.60 -17.87
C ASP A 60 -16.11 -17.08 -17.62
N ASN A 61 -15.51 -16.35 -18.57
CA ASN A 61 -15.21 -14.93 -18.38
C ASN A 61 -16.48 -14.04 -18.36
N GLU A 62 -17.52 -14.42 -19.08
CA GLU A 62 -18.81 -13.70 -19.07
C GLU A 62 -19.52 -13.90 -17.72
N ALA A 63 -19.46 -15.11 -17.17
CA ALA A 63 -19.94 -15.39 -15.81
C ALA A 63 -19.15 -14.61 -14.75
N LEU A 64 -17.82 -14.51 -14.87
CA LEU A 64 -16.97 -13.72 -13.96
C LEU A 64 -17.29 -12.22 -14.04
N GLU A 65 -17.55 -11.69 -15.23
CA GLU A 65 -17.93 -10.29 -15.43
C GLU A 65 -19.27 -9.96 -14.75
N VAL A 66 -20.30 -10.76 -15.01
CA VAL A 66 -21.65 -10.56 -14.46
C VAL A 66 -21.62 -10.63 -12.93
N THR A 67 -20.88 -11.60 -12.38
CA THR A 67 -20.73 -11.75 -10.93
C THR A 67 -19.91 -10.61 -10.33
N ALA A 68 -18.82 -10.15 -10.95
CA ALA A 68 -18.06 -8.99 -10.49
C ALA A 68 -18.92 -7.71 -10.40
N ARG A 69 -19.78 -7.48 -11.40
CA ARG A 69 -20.72 -6.35 -11.38
C ARG A 69 -21.75 -6.48 -10.25
N ALA A 70 -22.32 -7.66 -10.03
CA ALA A 70 -23.25 -7.89 -8.93
C ALA A 70 -22.57 -7.64 -7.56
N LEU A 71 -21.33 -8.10 -7.39
CA LEU A 71 -20.54 -7.90 -6.18
C LEU A 71 -20.20 -6.42 -5.92
N ARG A 72 -20.05 -5.61 -6.97
CA ARG A 72 -19.82 -4.15 -6.85
C ARG A 72 -20.97 -3.39 -6.19
N TRP A 73 -22.19 -3.92 -6.20
CA TRP A 73 -23.38 -3.25 -5.64
C TRP A 73 -23.77 -3.67 -4.21
N ALA A 74 -23.18 -4.74 -3.69
CA ALA A 74 -23.31 -5.19 -2.31
C ALA A 74 -22.76 -4.23 -1.22
N LYS A 75 -23.47 -3.17 -0.83
CA LYS A 75 -22.98 -2.19 0.17
C LYS A 75 -22.58 -2.84 1.49
N VAL A 76 -21.55 -2.28 2.11
CA VAL A 76 -21.12 -2.59 3.49
C VAL A 76 -20.96 -1.25 4.20
N GLU A 77 -21.03 -1.23 5.53
CA GLU A 77 -20.73 -0.05 6.33
C GLU A 77 -19.35 0.51 6.00
N ASP A 78 -19.27 1.81 5.77
CA ASP A 78 -18.01 2.50 5.62
C ASP A 78 -17.16 2.31 6.88
N ASP A 79 -15.89 1.99 6.69
CA ASP A 79 -14.93 1.73 7.78
C ASP A 79 -15.28 0.54 8.69
N SER A 80 -16.05 -0.42 8.17
CA SER A 80 -16.28 -1.71 8.85
C SER A 80 -15.05 -2.60 8.87
N GLU A 81 -14.92 -3.41 9.91
CA GLU A 81 -13.92 -4.47 10.01
C GLU A 81 -14.28 -5.64 9.08
N HIS A 82 -13.35 -6.02 8.21
CA HIS A 82 -13.51 -7.15 7.28
C HIS A 82 -12.52 -8.25 7.69
N PRO A 83 -12.94 -9.24 8.51
CA PRO A 83 -12.02 -10.25 9.02
C PRO A 83 -11.37 -11.05 7.89
N GLY A 84 -10.04 -11.18 7.92
CA GLY A 84 -9.31 -11.94 6.90
C GLY A 84 -9.10 -11.21 5.57
N LEU A 85 -9.20 -9.87 5.56
CA LEU A 85 -8.95 -9.05 4.39
C LEU A 85 -7.55 -9.30 3.78
N HIS A 86 -6.52 -9.52 4.60
CA HIS A 86 -5.19 -9.91 4.13
C HIS A 86 -5.20 -11.20 3.27
N VAL A 87 -6.06 -12.18 3.60
CA VAL A 87 -6.23 -13.41 2.80
C VAL A 87 -6.81 -13.09 1.42
N ILE A 88 -7.79 -12.18 1.38
CA ILE A 88 -8.39 -11.71 0.13
C ILE A 88 -7.32 -11.03 -0.73
N LEU A 89 -6.54 -10.10 -0.18
CA LEU A 89 -5.46 -9.42 -0.90
C LEU A 89 -4.43 -10.42 -1.50
N ARG A 90 -4.00 -11.41 -0.72
CA ARG A 90 -3.09 -12.46 -1.23
C ARG A 90 -3.71 -13.31 -2.34
N LYS A 91 -5.03 -13.53 -2.32
CA LYS A 91 -5.74 -14.20 -3.41
C LYS A 91 -5.87 -13.31 -4.65
N VAL A 92 -6.07 -12.00 -4.47
CA VAL A 92 -6.04 -11.04 -5.59
C VAL A 92 -4.70 -11.13 -6.32
N ALA A 93 -3.58 -11.21 -5.60
CA ALA A 93 -2.25 -11.34 -6.23
C ALA A 93 -2.16 -12.57 -7.16
N LYS A 94 -2.78 -13.69 -6.77
CA LYS A 94 -2.87 -14.88 -7.62
C LYS A 94 -3.80 -14.67 -8.82
N ALA A 95 -4.95 -14.03 -8.60
CA ALA A 95 -5.96 -13.77 -9.63
C ALA A 95 -5.48 -12.77 -10.70
N LEU A 96 -4.55 -11.87 -10.39
CA LEU A 96 -3.98 -10.91 -11.36
C LEU A 96 -3.34 -11.57 -12.58
N ASN A 97 -2.95 -12.85 -12.47
CA ASN A 97 -2.31 -13.60 -13.54
C ASN A 97 -3.29 -14.49 -14.34
N THR A 98 -4.60 -14.34 -14.15
CA THR A 98 -5.62 -15.18 -14.79
C THR A 98 -6.45 -14.42 -15.82
N PRO A 99 -7.16 -15.12 -16.73
CA PRO A 99 -7.98 -14.46 -17.76
C PRO A 99 -9.07 -13.53 -17.20
N GLY A 100 -9.57 -13.79 -15.99
CA GLY A 100 -10.58 -12.98 -15.31
C GLY A 100 -10.03 -11.72 -14.63
N ALA A 101 -8.71 -11.49 -14.67
CA ALA A 101 -8.07 -10.33 -14.06
C ALA A 101 -8.72 -8.97 -14.44
N PRO A 102 -9.15 -8.71 -15.70
CA PRO A 102 -9.77 -7.43 -16.08
C PRO A 102 -11.03 -7.05 -15.26
N HIS A 103 -11.65 -8.00 -14.57
CA HIS A 103 -12.85 -7.77 -13.76
C HIS A 103 -12.54 -7.49 -12.27
N LEU A 104 -11.28 -7.63 -11.85
CA LEU A 104 -10.86 -7.46 -10.46
C LEU A 104 -11.12 -6.04 -9.94
N GLU A 105 -10.76 -4.99 -10.69
CA GLU A 105 -11.00 -3.60 -10.28
C GLU A 105 -12.48 -3.34 -9.99
N THR A 106 -13.36 -3.79 -10.91
CA THR A 106 -14.81 -3.57 -10.78
C THR A 106 -15.36 -4.22 -9.51
N MET A 107 -14.83 -5.39 -9.16
CA MET A 107 -15.25 -6.16 -7.99
C MET A 107 -14.65 -5.62 -6.69
N LEU A 108 -13.37 -5.20 -6.71
CA LEU A 108 -12.62 -4.82 -5.51
C LEU A 108 -12.79 -3.36 -5.11
N PHE A 109 -12.89 -2.44 -6.08
CA PHE A 109 -12.77 -1.00 -5.83
C PHE A 109 -13.69 -0.52 -4.71
N VAL A 110 -15.00 -0.72 -4.84
CA VAL A 110 -15.97 -0.25 -3.84
C VAL A 110 -15.80 -0.96 -2.49
N ARG A 111 -15.31 -2.21 -2.49
CA ARG A 111 -15.23 -3.05 -1.29
C ARG A 111 -14.01 -2.73 -0.45
N LEU A 112 -12.85 -2.75 -1.08
CA LEU A 112 -11.58 -2.55 -0.39
C LEU A 112 -11.34 -1.08 -0.04
N THR A 113 -11.94 -0.14 -0.78
CA THR A 113 -11.90 1.27 -0.39
C THR A 113 -12.86 1.60 0.76
N GLY A 114 -13.93 0.84 0.95
CA GLY A 114 -14.86 0.97 2.08
C GLY A 114 -14.40 0.27 3.36
N ALA A 115 -13.62 -0.81 3.26
CA ALA A 115 -13.15 -1.59 4.42
C ALA A 115 -12.15 -0.83 5.32
N LYS A 116 -12.22 -1.08 6.63
CA LYS A 116 -11.21 -0.61 7.58
C LYS A 116 -9.85 -1.23 7.25
N VAL A 117 -8.84 -0.38 7.13
CA VAL A 117 -7.46 -0.76 6.76
C VAL A 117 -6.48 -0.75 7.95
N THR A 118 -7.02 -0.85 9.17
CA THR A 118 -6.29 -0.84 10.45
C THR A 118 -6.70 -2.04 11.30
N GLY A 119 -5.87 -2.41 12.28
CA GLY A 119 -6.11 -3.53 13.20
C GLY A 119 -5.61 -4.89 12.70
N ASP A 120 -5.13 -4.99 11.46
CA ASP A 120 -4.60 -6.22 10.85
C ASP A 120 -3.21 -5.97 10.25
N LEU A 121 -2.15 -6.36 10.96
CA LEU A 121 -0.77 -6.15 10.50
C LEU A 121 -0.43 -6.94 9.24
N GLU A 122 -1.06 -8.10 9.02
CA GLU A 122 -0.82 -8.93 7.83
C GLU A 122 -1.39 -8.27 6.56
N LEU A 123 -2.31 -7.30 6.73
CA LEU A 123 -2.86 -6.51 5.63
C LEU A 123 -1.77 -5.69 4.94
N TYR A 124 -0.86 -5.07 5.70
CA TYR A 124 0.21 -4.23 5.13
C TYR A 124 1.19 -5.05 4.31
N GLU A 125 1.54 -6.26 4.76
CA GLU A 125 2.38 -7.18 4.00
C GLU A 125 1.71 -7.56 2.67
N ALA A 126 0.44 -7.98 2.73
CA ALA A 126 -0.31 -8.37 1.53
C ALA A 126 -0.53 -7.20 0.55
N LEU A 127 -0.72 -5.99 1.07
CA LEU A 127 -0.83 -4.77 0.27
C LEU A 127 0.50 -4.43 -0.42
N GLY A 128 1.62 -4.56 0.29
CA GLY A 128 2.96 -4.39 -0.27
C GLY A 128 3.26 -5.39 -1.41
N GLU A 129 2.88 -6.67 -1.23
CA GLU A 129 2.97 -7.69 -2.29
C GLU A 129 2.20 -7.27 -3.56
N LEU A 130 0.97 -6.77 -3.40
CA LEU A 130 0.14 -6.30 -4.52
C LEU A 130 0.74 -5.09 -5.23
N MET A 131 1.27 -4.12 -4.49
CA MET A 131 1.90 -2.93 -5.08
C MET A 131 3.15 -3.27 -5.89
N LYS A 132 3.89 -4.31 -5.49
CA LYS A 132 5.07 -4.81 -6.23
C LYS A 132 4.70 -5.70 -7.43
N HIS A 133 3.45 -6.19 -7.49
CA HIS A 133 3.03 -7.14 -8.53
C HIS A 133 3.16 -6.55 -9.95
N PRO A 134 3.67 -7.29 -10.95
CA PRO A 134 3.85 -6.79 -12.33
C PRO A 134 2.56 -6.33 -13.00
N CYS A 135 1.42 -6.92 -12.63
CA CYS A 135 0.10 -6.60 -13.17
C CYS A 135 -0.73 -5.70 -12.23
N ASN A 136 -0.10 -4.97 -11.31
CA ASN A 136 -0.79 -4.09 -10.36
C ASN A 136 -1.68 -3.02 -11.05
N GLU A 137 -1.42 -2.71 -12.32
CA GLU A 137 -2.20 -1.76 -13.13
C GLU A 137 -3.66 -2.20 -13.34
N VAL A 138 -3.94 -3.49 -13.19
CA VAL A 138 -5.29 -4.05 -13.31
C VAL A 138 -6.19 -3.64 -12.15
N ILE A 139 -5.61 -3.32 -10.99
CA ILE A 139 -6.33 -2.95 -9.76
C ILE A 139 -5.87 -1.56 -9.25
N HIS A 140 -5.53 -0.68 -10.19
CA HIS A 140 -4.94 0.61 -9.90
C HIS A 140 -5.78 1.48 -8.97
N ASP A 141 -7.07 1.66 -9.26
CA ASP A 141 -7.91 2.61 -8.51
C ASP A 141 -8.14 2.07 -7.08
N THR A 142 -8.26 0.74 -6.95
CA THR A 142 -8.35 0.04 -5.67
C THR A 142 -7.10 0.29 -4.83
N LEU A 143 -5.90 0.09 -5.39
CA LEU A 143 -4.63 0.30 -4.67
C LEU A 143 -4.41 1.77 -4.30
N GLU A 144 -4.74 2.71 -5.20
CA GLU A 144 -4.65 4.14 -4.89
C GLU A 144 -5.62 4.53 -3.77
N GLY A 145 -6.86 4.02 -3.80
CA GLY A 145 -7.86 4.28 -2.78
C GLY A 145 -7.42 3.76 -1.40
N MET A 146 -6.89 2.53 -1.34
CA MET A 146 -6.36 1.97 -0.09
C MET A 146 -5.16 2.77 0.43
N CYS A 147 -4.19 3.12 -0.44
CA CYS A 147 -3.06 3.99 -0.09
C CYS A 147 -3.50 5.34 0.47
N SER A 148 -4.51 5.96 -0.15
CA SER A 148 -5.00 7.28 0.27
C SER A 148 -5.65 7.23 1.65
N ARG A 149 -6.23 6.10 2.05
CA ARG A 149 -6.77 5.92 3.39
C ARG A 149 -5.68 5.83 4.46
N LEU A 150 -4.52 5.27 4.13
CA LEU A 150 -3.37 5.22 5.06
C LEU A 150 -2.86 6.62 5.44
N PHE A 151 -2.97 7.59 4.53
CA PHE A 151 -2.52 8.97 4.73
C PHE A 151 -3.25 9.72 5.86
N ASN A 152 -4.50 9.36 6.17
CA ASN A 152 -5.35 10.09 7.12
C ASN A 152 -5.34 9.52 8.54
N LEU A 153 -4.48 8.54 8.84
CA LEU A 153 -4.53 7.79 10.10
C LEU A 153 -3.59 8.42 11.14
N THR A 154 -4.05 9.47 11.84
CA THR A 154 -3.23 10.17 12.85
C THR A 154 -3.14 9.46 14.19
N GLU A 155 -3.95 8.41 14.41
CA GLU A 155 -4.04 7.65 15.66
C GLU A 155 -3.82 6.15 15.41
N LEU A 156 -2.65 5.79 14.92
CA LEU A 156 -2.26 4.39 14.73
C LEU A 156 -1.47 3.84 15.93
N PRO A 157 -1.65 2.55 16.27
CA PRO A 157 -0.73 1.82 17.12
C PRO A 157 0.70 1.86 16.56
N ASP A 158 1.69 1.82 17.45
CA ASP A 158 3.12 1.83 17.11
C ASP A 158 3.50 0.73 16.11
N GLU A 159 2.90 -0.46 16.26
CA GLU A 159 3.09 -1.59 15.36
C GLU A 159 2.61 -1.32 13.94
N GLU A 160 1.47 -0.63 13.77
CA GLU A 160 0.90 -0.35 12.45
C GLU A 160 1.69 0.75 11.74
N VAL A 161 2.10 1.79 12.47
CA VAL A 161 3.00 2.82 11.92
C VAL A 161 4.30 2.17 11.45
N ALA A 162 4.90 1.30 12.27
CA ALA A 162 6.11 0.56 11.90
C ALA A 162 5.90 -0.28 10.63
N ALA A 163 4.81 -1.06 10.54
CA ALA A 163 4.50 -1.87 9.37
C ALA A 163 4.32 -1.05 8.09
N ILE A 164 3.67 0.12 8.17
CA ILE A 164 3.53 1.04 7.02
C ILE A 164 4.89 1.58 6.59
N PHE A 165 5.78 1.92 7.53
CA PHE A 165 7.15 2.31 7.20
C PHE A 165 7.94 1.17 6.55
N GLU A 166 7.83 -0.06 7.05
CA GLU A 166 8.52 -1.23 6.50
C GLU A 166 8.06 -1.47 5.05
N MET A 167 6.74 -1.44 4.82
CA MET A 167 6.17 -1.52 3.48
C MET A 167 6.65 -0.39 2.56
N THR A 168 6.79 0.84 3.09
CA THR A 168 7.32 1.99 2.32
C THR A 168 8.76 1.74 1.89
N VAL A 169 9.63 1.32 2.81
CA VAL A 169 11.05 1.03 2.55
C VAL A 169 11.21 -0.11 1.56
N ASP A 170 10.47 -1.19 1.74
CA ASP A 170 10.46 -2.35 0.85
C ASP A 170 10.01 -1.97 -0.57
N LEU A 171 8.96 -1.14 -0.71
CA LEU A 171 8.53 -0.66 -2.03
C LEU A 171 9.54 0.31 -2.66
N ILE A 172 10.24 1.14 -1.87
CA ILE A 172 11.33 1.99 -2.37
C ILE A 172 12.46 1.12 -2.93
N GLN A 173 12.88 0.09 -2.20
CA GLN A 173 13.92 -0.82 -2.66
C GLN A 173 13.50 -1.52 -3.96
N HIS A 174 12.26 -2.04 -3.99
CA HIS A 174 11.71 -2.71 -5.17
C HIS A 174 11.71 -1.78 -6.40
N VAL A 175 11.25 -0.53 -6.26
CA VAL A 175 11.25 0.41 -7.40
C VAL A 175 12.68 0.78 -7.79
N SER A 176 13.58 0.97 -6.82
CA SER A 176 15.01 1.24 -7.09
C SER A 176 15.65 0.14 -7.92
N ASP A 177 15.33 -1.12 -7.65
CA ASP A 177 15.82 -2.28 -8.41
C ASP A 177 15.24 -2.33 -9.84
N GLU A 178 14.07 -1.74 -10.07
CA GLU A 178 13.45 -1.62 -11.39
C GLU A 178 14.00 -0.46 -12.23
N LEU A 179 14.47 0.63 -11.60
CA LEU A 179 14.94 1.84 -12.31
C LEU A 179 16.04 1.57 -13.36
N PRO A 180 17.04 0.70 -13.15
CA PRO A 180 18.04 0.38 -14.17
C PRO A 180 17.46 -0.19 -15.47
N ASN A 181 16.26 -0.79 -15.42
CA ASN A 181 15.59 -1.33 -16.59
C ASN A 181 14.81 -0.27 -17.38
N TYR A 182 14.59 0.92 -16.81
CA TYR A 182 13.87 1.99 -17.46
C TYR A 182 14.66 2.58 -18.64
N LYS A 183 14.00 2.67 -19.80
CA LYS A 183 14.51 3.35 -20.99
C LYS A 183 13.53 4.44 -21.41
N PRO A 184 13.97 5.71 -21.57
CA PRO A 184 13.09 6.78 -21.98
C PRO A 184 12.31 6.48 -23.26
N GLY A 185 10.98 6.57 -23.18
CA GLY A 185 10.06 6.28 -24.26
C GLY A 185 9.53 4.85 -24.31
N ASP A 186 9.95 3.95 -23.42
CA ASP A 186 9.39 2.61 -23.29
C ASP A 186 8.11 2.63 -22.44
N MET A 187 6.95 2.60 -23.12
CA MET A 187 5.64 2.65 -22.45
C MET A 187 5.28 1.37 -21.71
N GLN A 188 5.95 0.25 -21.99
CA GLN A 188 5.72 -1.03 -21.29
C GLN A 188 6.34 -1.01 -19.89
N VAL A 189 7.39 -0.21 -19.70
CA VAL A 189 8.05 -0.02 -18.40
C VAL A 189 7.52 1.25 -17.72
N SER A 190 7.36 2.34 -18.45
CA SER A 190 7.05 3.66 -17.86
C SER A 190 5.66 3.72 -17.21
N LYS A 191 4.66 3.03 -17.75
CA LYS A 191 3.30 3.00 -17.19
C LYS A 191 3.26 2.26 -15.84
N PRO A 192 3.69 0.99 -15.73
CA PRO A 192 3.78 0.32 -14.43
C PRO A 192 4.65 1.07 -13.42
N LEU A 193 5.77 1.64 -13.88
CA LEU A 193 6.66 2.44 -13.02
C LEU A 193 5.96 3.68 -12.47
N ALA A 194 5.23 4.44 -13.30
CA ALA A 194 4.48 5.60 -12.85
C ALA A 194 3.45 5.24 -11.76
N ARG A 195 2.78 4.09 -11.89
CA ARG A 195 1.81 3.62 -10.88
C ARG A 195 2.48 3.27 -9.55
N LYS A 196 3.61 2.55 -9.59
CA LYS A 196 4.37 2.24 -8.37
C LYS A 196 4.89 3.51 -7.68
N ILE A 197 5.32 4.49 -8.47
CA ILE A 197 5.75 5.80 -7.95
C ILE A 197 4.58 6.55 -7.31
N LEU A 198 3.39 6.53 -7.91
CA LEU A 198 2.19 7.11 -7.31
C LEU A 198 1.86 6.47 -5.95
N TYR A 199 1.90 5.14 -5.85
CA TYR A 199 1.68 4.45 -4.56
C TYR A 199 2.74 4.85 -3.54
N LEU A 200 4.01 4.87 -3.95
CA LEU A 200 5.12 5.34 -3.11
C LEU A 200 4.93 6.77 -2.64
N ASN A 201 4.46 7.68 -3.50
CA ASN A 201 4.19 9.07 -3.13
C ASN A 201 3.19 9.14 -1.96
N ARG A 202 2.11 8.35 -1.98
CA ARG A 202 1.13 8.30 -0.87
C ARG A 202 1.74 7.72 0.41
N LEU A 203 2.54 6.66 0.30
CA LEU A 203 3.22 6.04 1.44
C LEU A 203 4.26 6.98 2.06
N ILE A 204 5.07 7.65 1.25
CA ILE A 204 6.06 8.64 1.67
C ILE A 204 5.40 9.85 2.34
N GLN A 205 4.26 10.31 1.82
CA GLN A 205 3.47 11.36 2.46
C GLN A 205 2.95 10.91 3.84
N SER A 206 2.49 9.67 3.98
CA SER A 206 2.06 9.10 5.27
C SER A 206 3.23 9.02 6.25
N ALA A 207 4.37 8.50 5.80
CA ALA A 207 5.64 8.47 6.53
C ALA A 207 6.09 9.86 7.00
N HIS A 208 5.91 10.90 6.17
CA HIS A 208 6.21 12.28 6.54
C HIS A 208 5.34 12.74 7.71
N VAL A 209 4.03 12.51 7.65
CA VAL A 209 3.10 12.85 8.74
C VAL A 209 3.53 12.16 10.03
N PHE A 210 3.81 10.86 10.00
CA PHE A 210 4.28 10.12 11.18
C PHE A 210 5.60 10.68 11.74
N CYS A 211 6.58 11.00 10.89
CA CYS A 211 7.83 11.63 11.33
C CYS A 211 7.58 13.01 11.98
N ALA A 212 6.66 13.81 11.45
CA ALA A 212 6.31 15.10 12.04
C ALA A 212 5.67 14.93 13.43
N TYR A 213 4.80 13.95 13.61
CA TYR A 213 4.22 13.64 14.93
C TYR A 213 5.26 13.07 15.91
N LEU A 214 6.21 12.24 15.47
CA LEU A 214 7.32 11.79 16.31
C LEU A 214 8.15 12.95 16.84
N ALA A 215 8.40 13.97 16.02
CA ALA A 215 9.12 15.16 16.45
C ALA A 215 8.36 15.94 17.55
N LEU A 216 7.02 15.88 17.54
CA LEU A 216 6.17 16.50 18.56
C LEU A 216 6.01 15.63 19.82
N SER A 217 6.12 14.31 19.69
CA SER A 217 5.99 13.34 20.79
C SER A 217 6.93 12.14 20.59
N PRO A 218 8.22 12.25 20.97
CA PRO A 218 9.23 11.23 20.70
C PRO A 218 8.98 9.87 21.35
N SER A 219 8.07 9.79 22.32
CA SER A 219 7.67 8.55 22.99
C SER A 219 6.43 7.89 22.38
N ALA A 220 5.82 8.46 21.33
CA ALA A 220 4.56 7.97 20.78
C ALA A 220 4.69 6.65 20.01
N TRP A 221 5.74 6.48 19.19
CA TRP A 221 5.94 5.27 18.36
C TRP A 221 7.39 4.71 18.38
N PRO A 222 7.77 4.02 19.47
CA PRO A 222 9.10 3.42 19.62
C PRO A 222 9.52 2.40 18.54
N LYS A 223 8.61 1.58 18.01
CA LYS A 223 8.90 0.59 16.96
C LYS A 223 9.08 1.25 15.60
N ALA A 224 8.22 2.21 15.24
CA ALA A 224 8.37 2.97 13.99
C ALA A 224 9.72 3.70 13.92
N THR A 225 10.21 4.20 15.05
CA THR A 225 11.53 4.85 15.15
C THR A 225 12.67 3.95 14.65
N ARG A 226 12.57 2.63 14.79
CA ARG A 226 13.58 1.68 14.29
C ARG A 226 13.59 1.59 12.77
N VAL A 227 12.42 1.70 12.15
CA VAL A 227 12.23 1.55 10.70
C VAL A 227 12.54 2.84 9.94
N ILE A 228 12.39 3.99 10.59
CA ILE A 228 12.66 5.33 10.02
C ILE A 228 14.16 5.56 9.68
N ALA A 229 15.05 4.63 10.06
CA ALA A 229 16.50 4.74 9.94
C ALA A 229 17.08 4.61 8.51
N VAL A 230 16.30 4.81 7.44
CA VAL A 230 16.77 4.68 6.05
C VAL A 230 16.81 5.97 5.19
N PRO A 231 17.24 7.16 5.69
CA PRO A 231 17.40 8.36 4.87
C PRO A 231 18.37 8.20 3.71
N THR A 232 19.40 7.36 3.85
CA THR A 232 20.35 7.11 2.75
C THR A 232 19.64 6.48 1.56
N LEU A 233 18.74 5.51 1.80
CA LEU A 233 17.93 4.89 0.75
C LEU A 233 16.94 5.89 0.14
N ILE A 234 16.27 6.71 0.96
CA ILE A 234 15.32 7.70 0.46
C ILE A 234 16.05 8.79 -0.35
N MET A 235 17.24 9.18 0.08
CA MET A 235 18.08 10.15 -0.62
C MET A 235 18.60 9.59 -1.95
N SER A 236 19.14 8.36 -1.96
CA SER A 236 19.58 7.73 -3.21
C SER A 236 18.41 7.53 -4.16
N PHE A 237 17.27 7.06 -3.66
CA PHE A 237 16.05 6.90 -4.44
C PHE A 237 15.56 8.23 -5.03
N LYS A 238 15.53 9.31 -4.24
CA LYS A 238 15.18 10.65 -4.72
C LYS A 238 16.11 11.09 -5.85
N ASP A 239 17.42 10.89 -5.69
CA ASP A 239 18.42 11.31 -6.67
C ASP A 239 18.32 10.48 -7.96
N ASP A 240 18.09 9.17 -7.83
CA ASP A 240 17.87 8.25 -8.96
C ASP A 240 16.60 8.63 -9.76
N LEU A 241 15.51 8.95 -9.05
CA LEU A 241 14.27 9.44 -9.67
C LEU A 241 14.45 10.79 -10.36
N ALA A 242 15.18 11.72 -9.74
CA ALA A 242 15.49 13.03 -10.32
C ALA A 242 16.39 12.94 -11.56
N ALA A 243 17.18 11.87 -11.68
CA ALA A 243 18.02 11.62 -12.84
C ALA A 243 17.24 11.08 -14.05
N LEU A 244 16.01 10.58 -13.86
CA LEU A 244 15.18 10.08 -14.95
C LEU A 244 14.81 11.21 -15.92
N LYS A 245 14.76 10.87 -17.22
CA LYS A 245 14.46 11.83 -18.30
C LYS A 245 13.28 11.33 -19.16
N PRO A 246 12.04 11.36 -18.63
CA PRO A 246 10.86 10.94 -19.38
C PRO A 246 10.67 11.73 -20.67
N LYS A 247 10.17 11.06 -21.71
CA LYS A 247 9.78 11.68 -22.98
C LYS A 247 8.41 12.35 -22.86
N PRO A 248 8.03 13.26 -23.79
CA PRO A 248 6.75 13.97 -23.74
C PRO A 248 5.50 13.07 -23.66
N LYS A 249 5.56 11.86 -24.20
CA LYS A 249 4.46 10.89 -24.15
C LYS A 249 4.31 10.16 -22.81
N GLU A 250 5.26 10.33 -21.89
CA GLU A 250 5.28 9.72 -20.55
C GLU A 250 4.84 10.77 -19.52
N GLN A 251 3.68 11.39 -19.76
CA GLN A 251 3.20 12.50 -18.94
C GLN A 251 2.92 12.07 -17.49
N ASP A 252 2.30 10.91 -17.30
CA ASP A 252 1.97 10.37 -15.97
C ASP A 252 3.25 10.20 -15.15
N LEU A 253 4.26 9.50 -15.72
CA LEU A 253 5.56 9.33 -15.07
C LEU A 253 6.21 10.67 -14.72
N LYS A 254 6.14 11.66 -15.62
CA LYS A 254 6.72 12.98 -15.37
C LYS A 254 6.03 13.71 -14.20
N GLN A 255 4.70 13.62 -14.12
CA GLN A 255 3.93 14.23 -13.04
C GLN A 255 4.26 13.56 -11.70
N GLU A 256 4.26 12.22 -11.68
CA GLU A 256 4.54 11.46 -10.47
C GLU A 256 5.98 11.63 -9.98
N LEU A 257 6.96 11.71 -10.88
CA LEU A 257 8.37 11.94 -10.50
C LEU A 257 8.57 13.26 -9.77
N GLN A 258 7.90 14.33 -10.21
CA GLN A 258 8.01 15.61 -9.52
C GLN A 258 7.44 15.51 -8.10
N GLN A 259 6.23 14.95 -7.97
CA GLN A 259 5.55 14.86 -6.68
C GLN A 259 6.30 13.96 -5.69
N VAL A 260 6.78 12.79 -6.14
CA VAL A 260 7.50 11.87 -5.25
C VAL A 260 8.86 12.44 -4.83
N VAL A 261 9.56 13.19 -5.71
CA VAL A 261 10.83 13.83 -5.36
C VAL A 261 10.62 14.91 -4.31
N GLU A 262 9.57 15.72 -4.46
CA GLU A 262 9.14 16.69 -3.47
C GLU A 262 8.76 16.01 -2.14
N ALA A 263 8.00 14.91 -2.19
CA ALA A 263 7.62 14.13 -1.02
C ALA A 263 8.83 13.50 -0.31
N CYS A 264 9.79 12.92 -1.05
CA CYS A 264 11.07 12.45 -0.50
C CYS A 264 11.84 13.58 0.17
N GLN A 265 11.89 14.77 -0.45
CA GLN A 265 12.57 15.93 0.11
C GLN A 265 11.90 16.42 1.39
N SER A 266 10.57 16.43 1.45
CA SER A 266 9.80 16.74 2.67
C SER A 266 10.04 15.71 3.76
N LEU A 267 9.98 14.41 3.42
CA LEU A 267 10.26 13.31 4.35
C LEU A 267 11.68 13.42 4.93
N LEU A 268 12.71 13.61 4.11
CA LEU A 268 14.07 13.85 4.59
C LEU A 268 14.19 15.09 5.49
N GLY A 269 13.35 16.10 5.26
CA GLY A 269 13.30 17.33 6.04
C GLY A 269 12.67 17.17 7.43
N CYS A 270 11.69 16.28 7.57
CA CYS A 270 10.98 16.00 8.83
C CYS A 270 11.48 14.75 9.55
N MET A 271 12.22 13.88 8.85
CA MET A 271 12.89 12.74 9.44
C MET A 271 13.73 13.25 10.61
N PRO A 272 13.78 12.51 11.72
CA PRO A 272 14.58 12.95 12.84
C PRO A 272 16.03 13.10 12.39
N LYS A 273 16.47 14.35 12.35
CA LYS A 273 17.80 14.66 11.85
C LYS A 273 18.81 14.20 12.90
N PRO A 274 19.94 13.59 12.50
CA PRO A 274 21.12 13.71 13.34
C PRO A 274 21.30 15.21 13.58
N ALA A 275 21.52 15.64 14.82
CA ALA A 275 21.66 17.05 15.18
C ALA A 275 22.77 17.71 14.34
N ALA A 276 22.43 18.21 13.16
CA ALA A 276 23.30 18.99 12.29
C ALA A 276 22.99 20.44 12.61
N GLY A 277 23.59 20.93 13.70
CA GLY A 277 23.65 22.34 14.06
C GLY A 277 22.33 23.02 14.46
N ALA A 278 21.21 22.30 14.54
CA ALA A 278 19.91 22.88 14.91
C ALA A 278 19.47 22.56 16.36
N SER A 279 20.08 21.56 17.00
CA SER A 279 19.78 21.20 18.39
C SER A 279 20.57 22.09 19.36
N SER A 280 19.88 22.60 20.38
CA SER A 280 20.53 23.24 21.52
C SER A 280 21.16 22.23 22.49
N ASP A 281 20.92 20.92 22.33
CA ASP A 281 21.56 19.83 23.07
C ASP A 281 21.84 18.58 22.19
N PRO A 282 22.84 18.66 21.30
CA PRO A 282 23.21 17.56 20.38
C PRO A 282 23.59 16.25 21.11
N VAL A 283 24.13 16.36 22.33
CA VAL A 283 24.60 15.23 23.14
C VAL A 283 23.42 14.51 23.83
N GLY A 284 22.44 15.26 24.34
CA GLY A 284 21.20 14.71 24.89
C GLY A 284 20.43 13.91 23.85
N ASP A 285 20.31 14.46 22.64
CA ASP A 285 19.65 13.79 21.51
C ASP A 285 20.37 12.48 21.15
N ALA A 286 21.70 12.51 21.00
CA ALA A 286 22.50 11.31 20.72
C ALA A 286 22.29 10.20 21.78
N LYS A 287 22.26 10.57 23.07
CA LYS A 287 22.01 9.60 24.16
C LYS A 287 20.61 8.99 24.10
N ALA A 288 19.58 9.79 23.78
CA ALA A 288 18.21 9.30 23.63
C ALA A 288 18.09 8.32 22.45
N TYR A 289 18.74 8.64 21.32
CA TYR A 289 18.80 7.79 20.14
C TYR A 289 19.53 6.47 20.39
N VAL A 290 20.75 6.50 20.94
CA VAL A 290 21.50 5.28 21.29
C VAL A 290 20.73 4.42 22.29
N LYS A 291 20.03 5.04 23.24
CA LYS A 291 19.16 4.32 24.18
C LYS A 291 17.98 3.63 23.47
N ALA A 292 17.37 4.26 22.46
CA ALA A 292 16.33 3.65 21.65
C ALA A 292 16.85 2.50 20.78
N LEU A 293 18.11 2.58 20.35
CA LEU A 293 18.80 1.53 19.58
C LEU A 293 19.29 0.34 20.42
N ARG A 294 19.37 0.48 21.75
CA ARG A 294 19.93 -0.53 22.67
C ARG A 294 19.30 -1.92 22.52
N ASP A 295 18.04 -1.98 22.10
CA ASP A 295 17.27 -3.22 21.97
C ASP A 295 17.13 -3.66 20.49
N VAL A 296 17.76 -2.96 19.54
CA VAL A 296 17.81 -3.33 18.13
C VAL A 296 18.89 -4.39 17.92
N LYS A 297 18.53 -5.51 17.30
CA LYS A 297 19.44 -6.63 17.01
C LYS A 297 19.75 -6.82 15.52
N ASP A 298 19.08 -6.07 14.67
CA ASP A 298 19.25 -6.11 13.22
C ASP A 298 20.45 -5.27 12.78
N GLY A 299 21.39 -5.88 12.05
CA GLY A 299 22.67 -5.27 11.69
C GLY A 299 22.56 -4.17 10.64
N ASP A 300 21.61 -4.31 9.72
CA ASP A 300 21.37 -3.35 8.64
C ASP A 300 20.69 -2.09 9.18
N THR A 301 19.71 -2.24 10.07
CA THR A 301 19.09 -1.15 10.82
C THR A 301 20.11 -0.41 11.70
N LEU A 302 20.97 -1.15 12.42
CA LEU A 302 22.03 -0.54 13.24
C LEU A 302 23.02 0.25 12.36
N THR A 303 23.42 -0.31 11.22
CA THR A 303 24.39 0.32 10.30
C THR A 303 23.79 1.54 9.60
N GLY A 304 22.54 1.45 9.13
CA GLY A 304 21.79 2.58 8.59
C GLY A 304 21.67 3.72 9.60
N THR A 305 21.30 3.38 10.84
CA THR A 305 21.17 4.37 11.91
C THR A 305 22.53 4.95 12.32
N MET A 306 23.60 4.14 12.39
CA MET A 306 24.96 4.65 12.66
C MET A 306 25.46 5.57 11.56
N ASN A 307 25.23 5.24 10.28
CA ASN A 307 25.59 6.11 9.17
C ASN A 307 24.82 7.44 9.20
N MET A 308 23.57 7.44 9.66
CA MET A 308 22.84 8.68 9.93
C MET A 308 23.48 9.47 11.08
N MET A 309 23.75 8.82 12.21
CA MET A 309 24.29 9.49 13.40
C MET A 309 25.69 10.07 13.15
N MET A 310 26.50 9.41 12.32
CA MET A 310 27.81 9.88 11.86
C MET A 310 27.74 11.11 10.93
N GLY A 311 26.54 11.54 10.52
CA GLY A 311 26.31 12.77 9.75
C GLY A 311 26.30 14.06 10.58
N THR A 312 26.39 13.99 11.91
CA THR A 312 26.59 15.19 12.75
C THR A 312 28.03 15.70 12.67
N ALA A 313 28.21 17.01 12.65
CA ALA A 313 29.53 17.64 12.72
C ALA A 313 29.98 17.94 14.16
N ASP A 314 29.15 17.63 15.17
CA ASP A 314 29.48 17.84 16.59
C ASP A 314 30.32 16.68 17.14
N PRO A 315 31.59 16.91 17.52
CA PRO A 315 32.48 15.85 18.01
C PRO A 315 31.97 15.16 19.29
N ALA A 316 31.28 15.88 20.17
CA ALA A 316 30.80 15.34 21.44
C ALA A 316 29.55 14.47 21.27
N ALA A 317 28.75 14.73 20.24
CA ALA A 317 27.66 13.83 19.84
C ALA A 317 28.20 12.56 19.15
N LEU A 318 29.24 12.70 18.30
CA LEU A 318 29.91 11.56 17.66
C LEU A 318 30.52 10.58 18.68
N ASP A 319 31.14 11.10 19.75
CA ASP A 319 31.71 10.27 20.83
C ASP A 319 30.66 9.45 21.61
N VAL A 320 29.38 9.84 21.60
CA VAL A 320 28.30 9.08 22.24
C VAL A 320 27.77 7.97 21.32
N VAL A 321 27.87 8.19 20.01
CA VAL A 321 27.38 7.30 18.96
C VAL A 321 28.35 6.15 18.70
N LEU A 322 29.65 6.45 18.71
CA LEU A 322 30.76 5.51 18.52
C LEU A 322 30.97 4.60 19.75
#